data_AF-A0AA39RQ58-F1
#
_entry.id   AF-A0AA39RQ58-F1
#
_cell.length_a   1.000
_cell.length_b   1.000
_cell.length_c   1.000
_cell.angle_alpha   90.00
_cell.angle_beta   90.00
_cell.angle_gamma   90.00
#
_symmetry.space_group_name_H-M   'P 1'
#
loop_
_entity.id
_entity.type
_entity.pdbx_description
1 polymer ?
#
loop_
_entity_poly.entity_id
_entity_poly.type
_entity_poly.pdbx_seq_one_letter_code
_entity_poly.pdbx_strand_id
1 'polypeptide(L)'
;MGTTIQTVRLAALPASFSSSRFFSRPLSKALTFPFISRHNYAHKSPFPLLARALSVPAVQTIDTTDNKVVKPQPQWKAAIDFKWIRDNKEAVSANIINRSSNANLELVLQLYEKMLNVQKEVERLRGERNVVANKMKGKLEPSERQKLIEEGKNLKEGLVTLEEGLLKLTDELQLEAQCIPNMTHPDVPIGGEDSSKIRKMVGSQRVFSFPVKDHLQLGKELDIFDFDAAAEVSGSKFYYLKNEAVMLEMALINWTLSEVMKRGFTPLTTPEIVRSSVVEKCGFQPRAANTQVYSIDGSDQCLIGTAEIPVGGIHMDSILAESLLPLKYAAFSHCFRTEAGAAGTATKGLYRVHQFSKVEMFILCRPEESDSYHKELIQIEEDLFSSLGLHYKTLDMATGDLGAPAYRKFDVEAWMPGLGRYGEISSASNCTDYQSRRLGIRYRPSEQSSSNPKKGKGNLAPTQFVHTLNATACAIPRMIICILENYQQEDGSVIIPQPLRPFMGGLELIAPKSR
;
A
#
# COMPACT_ATOMS: atom_id res chain seq x y z
N MET A 1 13.53 -59.62 17.27
CA MET A 1 14.04 -58.50 16.44
C MET A 1 12.90 -57.49 16.37
N GLY A 2 12.80 -56.41 17.14
CA GLY A 2 13.84 -55.57 17.73
C GLY A 2 13.87 -54.24 16.97
N THR A 3 12.86 -53.38 17.17
CA THR A 3 12.99 -51.95 16.82
C THR A 3 12.12 -51.09 17.74
N THR A 4 12.81 -50.18 18.40
CA THR A 4 12.44 -49.46 19.61
C THR A 4 11.68 -48.17 19.28
N ILE A 5 10.58 -47.94 20.00
CA ILE A 5 9.88 -46.65 20.09
C ILE A 5 10.61 -45.79 21.14
N GLN A 6 11.04 -44.58 20.76
CA GLN A 6 11.41 -43.54 21.71
C GLN A 6 10.59 -42.28 21.46
N THR A 7 9.71 -42.01 22.41
CA THR A 7 8.92 -40.79 22.55
C THR A 7 9.69 -39.84 23.46
N VAL A 8 10.04 -38.65 22.96
CA VAL A 8 10.69 -37.60 23.77
C VAL A 8 9.60 -36.79 24.48
N ARG A 9 9.55 -36.90 25.82
CA ARG A 9 8.86 -35.97 26.71
C ARG A 9 9.76 -34.76 26.95
N LEU A 10 9.29 -33.55 26.62
CA LEU A 10 9.86 -32.31 27.14
C LEU A 10 9.16 -31.96 28.45
N ALA A 11 9.96 -31.86 29.51
CA ALA A 11 9.55 -31.53 30.87
C ALA A 11 9.33 -30.01 31.02
N ALA A 12 8.30 -29.68 31.80
CA ALA A 12 8.01 -28.34 32.28
C ALA A 12 9.04 -27.88 33.33
N LEU A 13 9.44 -26.61 33.28
CA LEU A 13 10.17 -25.91 34.33
C LEU A 13 9.17 -25.08 35.16
N PRO A 14 9.21 -25.11 36.50
CA PRO A 14 8.40 -24.22 37.33
C PRO A 14 9.12 -22.89 37.60
N ALA A 15 8.32 -21.83 37.61
CA ALA A 15 8.71 -20.50 38.07
C ALA A 15 8.76 -20.46 39.61
N SER A 16 9.76 -19.77 40.16
CA SER A 16 9.77 -19.34 41.55
C SER A 16 10.37 -17.94 41.67
N PHE A 17 9.56 -17.02 42.18
CA PHE A 17 9.95 -15.69 42.65
C PHE A 17 10.88 -15.78 43.86
N SER A 18 11.86 -14.88 43.95
CA SER A 18 12.42 -14.43 45.23
C SER A 18 12.95 -13.00 45.11
N SER A 19 12.49 -12.18 46.05
CA SER A 19 12.83 -10.79 46.27
C SER A 19 14.06 -10.65 47.18
N SER A 20 15.00 -9.77 46.84
CA SER A 20 15.76 -9.02 47.86
C SER A 20 16.43 -7.78 47.26
N ARG A 21 16.10 -6.62 47.83
CA ARG A 21 16.86 -5.37 47.73
C ARG A 21 18.25 -5.55 48.37
N PHE A 22 19.24 -4.74 48.01
CA PHE A 22 20.00 -3.85 48.92
C PHE A 22 21.25 -3.25 48.21
N PHE A 23 21.32 -1.91 48.30
CA PHE A 23 22.41 -0.93 48.21
C PHE A 23 23.43 -0.78 47.06
N SER A 24 23.57 0.52 46.76
CA SER A 24 24.53 1.32 46.00
C SER A 24 25.98 1.33 46.50
N ARG A 25 26.96 1.40 45.58
CA ARG A 25 27.85 2.57 45.32
C ARG A 25 28.92 2.23 44.25
N PRO A 26 29.52 3.26 43.59
CA PRO A 26 30.21 3.12 42.30
C PRO A 26 31.73 3.01 42.41
N LEU A 27 32.39 2.47 41.37
CA LEU A 27 33.82 2.63 41.15
C LEU A 27 34.12 3.00 39.69
N SER A 28 34.55 4.24 39.52
CA SER A 28 35.37 4.74 38.43
C SER A 28 36.78 4.13 38.48
N LYS A 29 37.40 3.85 37.32
CA LYS A 29 38.84 4.06 37.10
C LYS A 29 39.21 4.03 35.62
N ALA A 30 39.88 5.09 35.22
CA ALA A 30 40.56 5.30 33.95
C ALA A 30 41.80 4.40 33.84
N LEU A 31 42.22 4.13 32.60
CA LEU A 31 43.52 3.57 32.25
C LEU A 31 44.15 4.44 31.17
N THR A 32 45.38 4.88 31.43
CA THR A 32 46.23 5.68 30.54
C THR A 32 47.67 5.14 30.53
N PHE A 33 48.32 5.38 29.37
CA PHE A 33 49.76 5.37 29.03
C PHE A 33 50.49 4.04 28.75
N PRO A 34 51.62 4.01 27.96
CA PRO A 34 52.40 5.14 27.41
C PRO A 34 52.81 5.09 25.91
N PHE A 35 53.35 6.24 25.47
CA PHE A 35 54.11 6.53 24.25
C PHE A 35 55.53 5.91 24.24
N ILE A 36 56.02 5.48 23.07
CA ILE A 36 57.45 5.49 22.68
C ILE A 36 57.58 5.93 21.20
N SER A 37 58.70 6.58 20.90
CA SER A 37 58.99 7.57 19.86
C SER A 37 59.63 7.05 18.55
N ARG A 38 59.32 7.79 17.46
CA ARG A 38 60.05 8.17 16.23
C ARG A 38 61.20 7.32 15.65
N HIS A 39 61.12 7.10 14.33
CA HIS A 39 62.20 7.52 13.41
C HIS A 39 61.68 8.02 12.06
N ASN A 40 62.35 9.06 11.55
CA ASN A 40 62.11 9.81 10.32
C ASN A 40 62.53 9.01 9.08
N TYR A 41 61.88 9.24 7.93
CA TYR A 41 62.57 9.52 6.67
C TYR A 41 61.62 10.28 5.71
N ALA A 42 62.14 11.37 5.15
CA ALA A 42 61.51 12.21 4.15
C ALA A 42 61.59 11.58 2.76
N HIS A 43 60.60 11.80 1.88
CA HIS A 43 60.81 12.27 0.50
C HIS A 43 59.49 12.52 -0.27
N LYS A 44 59.36 13.76 -0.74
CA LYS A 44 58.86 14.25 -2.05
C LYS A 44 57.62 13.61 -2.73
N SER A 45 56.61 14.46 -2.93
CA SER A 45 55.60 14.45 -4.00
C SER A 45 56.24 14.42 -5.41
N PRO A 46 55.56 13.97 -6.50
CA PRO A 46 54.41 14.69 -7.07
C PRO A 46 53.28 13.83 -7.68
N PHE A 47 52.13 14.49 -7.90
CA PHE A 47 50.97 14.04 -8.67
C PHE A 47 51.31 13.48 -10.06
N PRO A 48 50.41 12.64 -10.61
CA PRO A 48 49.96 12.91 -11.97
C PRO A 48 48.43 12.89 -12.14
N LEU A 49 48.01 13.80 -13.03
CA LEU A 49 46.72 13.84 -13.73
C LEU A 49 46.36 12.47 -14.33
N LEU A 50 45.11 12.03 -14.14
CA LEU A 50 44.55 10.93 -14.93
C LEU A 50 43.72 11.49 -16.09
N ALA A 51 44.20 11.15 -17.29
CA ALA A 51 43.63 11.52 -18.56
C ALA A 51 42.31 10.80 -18.85
N ARG A 52 41.45 11.54 -19.54
CA ARG A 52 40.15 11.17 -20.10
C ARG A 52 40.34 10.10 -21.18
N ALA A 53 39.83 8.88 -20.96
CA ALA A 53 39.75 7.86 -22.00
C ALA A 53 38.41 7.99 -22.74
N LEU A 54 38.49 8.29 -24.03
CA LEU A 54 37.39 8.22 -24.99
C LEU A 54 37.18 6.75 -25.38
N SER A 55 36.00 6.20 -25.10
CA SER A 55 35.57 4.89 -25.63
C SER A 55 34.70 5.08 -26.87
N VAL A 56 35.10 4.42 -27.94
CA VAL A 56 34.51 4.32 -29.29
C VAL A 56 33.08 3.72 -29.23
N PRO A 57 32.14 4.13 -30.10
CA PRO A 57 30.75 3.66 -30.03
C PRO A 57 30.63 2.20 -30.48
N ALA A 58 29.93 1.39 -29.69
CA ALA A 58 29.50 0.07 -30.11
C ALA A 58 28.36 0.20 -31.12
N VAL A 59 28.61 -0.26 -32.34
CA VAL A 59 27.63 -0.41 -33.42
C VAL A 59 26.52 -1.36 -32.97
N GLN A 60 25.30 -0.83 -32.81
CA GLN A 60 24.10 -1.63 -32.63
C GLN A 60 23.67 -2.19 -33.98
N THR A 61 23.71 -3.51 -34.13
CA THR A 61 22.99 -4.22 -35.18
C THR A 61 21.50 -4.14 -34.88
N ILE A 62 20.77 -3.40 -35.72
CA ILE A 62 19.30 -3.35 -35.70
C ILE A 62 18.81 -4.67 -36.30
N ASP A 63 18.34 -5.58 -35.44
CA ASP A 63 17.48 -6.69 -35.87
C ASP A 63 16.05 -6.15 -36.01
N THR A 64 15.68 -5.80 -37.24
CA THR A 64 14.29 -5.57 -37.63
C THR A 64 13.60 -6.91 -37.86
N THR A 65 12.84 -7.42 -36.88
CA THR A 65 11.84 -8.46 -37.13
C THR A 65 10.53 -8.18 -36.39
N ASP A 66 9.49 -7.93 -37.20
CA ASP A 66 8.05 -8.07 -36.95
C ASP A 66 7.46 -7.64 -35.59
N ASN A 67 6.95 -6.40 -35.57
CA ASN A 67 5.88 -5.97 -34.67
C ASN A 67 4.59 -6.75 -34.93
N LYS A 68 4.50 -7.98 -34.42
CA LYS A 68 3.22 -8.50 -33.96
C LYS A 68 2.90 -7.70 -32.70
N VAL A 69 1.82 -6.92 -32.72
CA VAL A 69 1.24 -6.33 -31.51
C VAL A 69 0.79 -7.50 -30.62
N VAL A 70 1.71 -7.98 -29.79
CA VAL A 70 1.40 -8.94 -28.73
C VAL A 70 0.50 -8.19 -27.78
N LYS A 71 -0.79 -8.55 -27.73
CA LYS A 71 -1.67 -8.05 -26.67
C LYS A 71 -0.97 -8.32 -25.33
N PRO A 72 -0.86 -7.32 -24.44
CA PRO A 72 -0.14 -7.49 -23.18
C PRO A 72 -0.76 -8.67 -22.43
N GLN A 73 0.07 -9.60 -21.95
CA GLN A 73 -0.39 -10.64 -21.02
C GLN A 73 -0.42 -10.06 -19.61
N PRO A 74 -1.41 -10.43 -18.77
CA PRO A 74 -1.43 -10.01 -17.38
C PRO A 74 -0.21 -10.61 -16.65
N GLN A 75 0.58 -9.75 -16.02
CA GLN A 75 1.73 -10.18 -15.22
C GLN A 75 1.33 -11.02 -13.99
N TRP A 76 0.07 -10.92 -13.57
CA TRP A 76 -0.53 -11.62 -12.44
C TRP A 76 -2.07 -11.69 -12.62
N LYS A 77 -2.75 -12.62 -11.92
CA LYS A 77 -4.21 -12.80 -12.01
C LYS A 77 -4.88 -12.58 -10.67
N ALA A 78 -5.90 -11.73 -10.63
CA ALA A 78 -6.73 -11.53 -9.45
C ALA A 78 -7.76 -12.65 -9.27
N ALA A 79 -8.12 -12.94 -8.01
CA ALA A 79 -9.21 -13.87 -7.68
C ALA A 79 -10.60 -13.19 -7.81
N ILE A 80 -10.97 -12.89 -9.04
CA ILE A 80 -12.25 -12.24 -9.40
C ILE A 80 -13.36 -13.29 -9.50
N ASP A 81 -14.52 -12.98 -8.91
CA ASP A 81 -15.72 -13.80 -9.07
C ASP A 81 -16.52 -13.34 -10.32
N PHE A 82 -16.11 -13.84 -11.49
CA PHE A 82 -16.76 -13.51 -12.76
C PHE A 82 -18.24 -13.94 -12.81
N LYS A 83 -18.58 -15.05 -12.13
CA LYS A 83 -19.95 -15.51 -12.04
C LYS A 83 -20.79 -14.51 -11.25
N TRP A 84 -20.30 -14.06 -10.11
CA TRP A 84 -20.98 -13.04 -9.31
C TRP A 84 -21.17 -11.74 -10.10
N ILE A 85 -20.16 -11.27 -10.85
CA ILE A 85 -20.28 -10.09 -11.71
C ILE A 85 -21.41 -10.26 -12.73
N ARG A 86 -21.48 -11.41 -13.41
CA ARG A 86 -22.55 -11.74 -14.37
C ARG A 86 -23.93 -11.78 -13.71
N ASP A 87 -24.02 -12.46 -12.56
CA ASP A 87 -25.27 -12.67 -11.85
C ASP A 87 -25.79 -11.38 -11.17
N ASN A 88 -24.93 -10.35 -11.02
CA ASN A 88 -25.24 -9.05 -10.40
C ASN A 88 -24.93 -7.86 -11.33
N LYS A 89 -25.02 -8.06 -12.66
CA LYS A 89 -24.57 -7.08 -13.66
C LYS A 89 -25.20 -5.69 -13.51
N GLU A 90 -26.46 -5.59 -13.09
CA GLU A 90 -27.15 -4.32 -12.89
C GLU A 90 -26.52 -3.50 -11.76
N ALA A 91 -26.21 -4.16 -10.63
CA ALA A 91 -25.56 -3.52 -9.49
C ALA A 91 -24.13 -3.10 -9.83
N VAL A 92 -23.39 -3.95 -10.56
CA VAL A 92 -22.02 -3.63 -11.00
C VAL A 92 -22.04 -2.45 -12.00
N SER A 93 -22.98 -2.44 -12.94
CA SER A 93 -23.15 -1.35 -13.91
C SER A 93 -23.44 -0.02 -13.21
N ALA A 94 -24.41 0.01 -12.29
CA ALA A 94 -24.72 1.19 -11.50
C ALA A 94 -23.52 1.67 -10.68
N ASN A 95 -22.76 0.75 -10.08
CA ASN A 95 -21.56 1.08 -9.31
C ASN A 95 -20.46 1.70 -10.19
N ILE A 96 -20.20 1.17 -11.38
CA ILE A 96 -19.22 1.72 -12.33
C ILE A 96 -19.59 3.16 -12.71
N ILE A 97 -20.87 3.41 -13.00
CA ILE A 97 -21.39 4.74 -13.34
C ILE A 97 -21.23 5.71 -12.17
N ASN A 98 -21.70 5.33 -10.97
CA ASN A 98 -21.63 6.18 -9.79
C ASN A 98 -20.19 6.52 -9.38
N ARG A 99 -19.24 5.63 -9.67
CA ARG A 99 -17.81 5.83 -9.41
C ARG A 99 -17.06 6.58 -10.52
N SER A 100 -17.75 6.96 -11.60
CA SER A 100 -17.13 7.54 -12.79
C SER A 100 -15.94 6.70 -13.31
N SER A 101 -16.09 5.37 -13.27
CA SER A 101 -15.06 4.43 -13.71
C SER A 101 -15.16 4.13 -15.20
N ASN A 102 -14.02 3.98 -15.87
CA ASN A 102 -13.93 3.62 -17.29
C ASN A 102 -13.99 2.09 -17.54
N ALA A 103 -14.35 1.30 -16.53
CA ALA A 103 -14.42 -0.16 -16.65
C ALA A 103 -15.48 -0.61 -17.67
N ASN A 104 -15.11 -1.50 -18.58
CA ASN A 104 -16.01 -2.00 -19.63
C ASN A 104 -16.70 -3.31 -19.20
N LEU A 105 -17.81 -3.20 -18.46
CA LEU A 105 -18.56 -4.37 -17.98
C LEU A 105 -19.05 -5.27 -19.12
N GLU A 106 -19.54 -4.69 -20.21
CA GLU A 106 -20.07 -5.46 -21.34
C GLU A 106 -19.00 -6.35 -21.98
N LEU A 107 -17.80 -5.81 -22.17
CA LEU A 107 -16.67 -6.59 -22.68
C LEU A 107 -16.29 -7.73 -21.71
N VAL A 108 -16.28 -7.48 -20.40
CA VAL A 108 -16.02 -8.52 -19.39
C VAL A 108 -17.05 -9.65 -19.48
N LEU A 109 -18.34 -9.33 -19.61
CA LEU A 109 -19.39 -10.35 -19.75
C LEU A 109 -19.25 -11.17 -21.04
N GLN A 110 -18.95 -10.51 -22.17
CA GLN A 110 -18.72 -11.17 -23.45
C GLN A 110 -17.50 -12.10 -23.41
N LEU A 111 -16.39 -11.64 -22.83
CA LEU A 111 -15.18 -12.43 -22.68
C LEU A 111 -15.42 -13.64 -21.76
N TYR A 112 -16.18 -13.45 -20.67
CA TYR A 112 -16.52 -14.52 -19.75
C TYR A 112 -17.42 -15.58 -20.41
N GLU A 113 -18.43 -15.19 -21.17
CA GLU A 113 -19.28 -16.13 -21.91
C GLU A 113 -18.47 -16.94 -22.94
N LYS A 114 -17.62 -16.26 -23.73
CA LYS A 114 -16.71 -16.94 -24.66
C LYS A 114 -15.79 -17.92 -23.92
N MET A 115 -15.26 -17.53 -22.76
CA MET A 115 -14.38 -18.38 -21.96
C MET A 115 -15.10 -19.65 -21.50
N LEU A 116 -16.35 -19.53 -21.02
CA LEU A 116 -17.17 -20.67 -20.64
C LEU A 116 -17.46 -21.60 -21.82
N ASN A 117 -17.75 -21.06 -23.01
CA ASN A 117 -18.01 -21.84 -24.21
C ASN A 117 -16.77 -22.63 -24.66
N VAL A 118 -15.60 -21.98 -24.72
CA VAL A 118 -14.33 -22.64 -25.06
C VAL A 118 -13.96 -23.68 -23.99
N GLN A 119 -14.16 -23.37 -22.71
CA GLN A 119 -13.87 -24.32 -21.64
C GLN A 119 -14.76 -25.56 -21.71
N LYS A 120 -16.05 -25.42 -22.04
CA LYS A 120 -16.95 -26.54 -22.28
C LYS A 120 -16.46 -27.43 -23.43
N GLU A 121 -15.95 -26.81 -24.50
CA GLU A 121 -15.42 -27.52 -25.65
C GLU A 121 -14.10 -28.26 -25.34
N VAL A 122 -13.21 -27.65 -24.56
CA VAL A 122 -12.00 -28.31 -24.03
C VAL A 122 -12.38 -29.54 -23.21
N GLU A 123 -13.35 -29.45 -22.31
CA GLU A 123 -13.81 -30.59 -21.51
C GLU A 123 -14.47 -31.68 -22.36
N ARG A 124 -15.23 -31.30 -23.42
CA ARG A 124 -15.79 -32.25 -24.40
C ARG A 124 -14.68 -33.06 -25.08
N LEU A 125 -13.66 -32.39 -25.64
CA LEU A 125 -12.53 -33.04 -26.31
C LEU A 125 -11.67 -33.88 -25.35
N ARG A 126 -11.48 -33.45 -24.11
CA ARG A 126 -10.84 -34.27 -23.06
C ARG A 126 -11.62 -35.56 -22.83
N GLY A 127 -12.95 -35.46 -22.75
CA GLY A 127 -13.85 -36.60 -22.64
C GLY A 127 -13.71 -37.57 -23.81
N GLU A 128 -13.78 -37.07 -25.05
CA GLU A 128 -13.64 -37.87 -26.26
C GLU A 128 -12.27 -38.55 -26.36
N ARG A 129 -11.20 -37.81 -26.10
CA ARG A 129 -9.84 -38.36 -26.05
C ARG A 129 -9.72 -39.49 -25.04
N ASN A 130 -10.34 -39.36 -23.87
CA ASN A 130 -10.34 -40.41 -22.84
C ASN A 130 -11.16 -41.64 -23.29
N VAL A 131 -12.27 -41.43 -23.99
CA VAL A 131 -13.06 -42.53 -24.60
C VAL A 131 -12.23 -43.26 -25.65
N VAL A 132 -11.56 -42.55 -26.57
CA VAL A 132 -10.65 -43.14 -27.58
C VAL A 132 -9.51 -43.90 -26.91
N ALA A 133 -8.88 -43.32 -25.89
CA ALA A 133 -7.83 -43.97 -25.11
C ALA A 133 -8.31 -45.25 -24.42
N ASN A 134 -9.55 -45.28 -23.93
CA ASN A 134 -10.14 -46.47 -23.34
C ASN A 134 -10.50 -47.53 -24.39
N LYS A 135 -10.99 -47.15 -25.57
CA LYS A 135 -11.24 -48.09 -26.68
C LYS A 135 -9.96 -48.81 -27.11
N MET A 136 -8.80 -48.16 -27.00
CA MET A 136 -7.50 -48.76 -27.29
C MET A 136 -7.01 -49.80 -26.26
N LYS A 137 -7.66 -49.91 -25.09
CA LYS A 137 -7.34 -50.90 -24.05
C LYS A 137 -8.00 -52.24 -24.39
N GLY A 138 -7.30 -53.07 -25.15
CA GLY A 138 -7.77 -54.40 -25.54
C GLY A 138 -7.03 -54.93 -26.76
N LYS A 139 -7.35 -56.18 -27.15
CA LYS A 139 -6.96 -56.70 -28.47
C LYS A 139 -7.86 -56.05 -29.52
N LEU A 140 -7.24 -55.44 -30.52
CA LEU A 140 -7.89 -54.77 -31.65
C LEU A 140 -7.16 -55.19 -32.92
N GLU A 141 -7.88 -55.24 -34.03
CA GLU A 141 -7.27 -55.43 -35.34
C GLU A 141 -6.31 -54.25 -35.66
N PRO A 142 -5.18 -54.50 -36.35
CA PRO A 142 -4.19 -53.46 -36.64
C PRO A 142 -4.78 -52.22 -37.34
N SER A 143 -5.74 -52.43 -38.24
CA SER A 143 -6.42 -51.35 -38.99
C SER A 143 -7.33 -50.49 -38.09
N GLU A 144 -8.05 -51.09 -37.15
CA GLU A 144 -8.89 -50.39 -36.19
C GLU A 144 -8.06 -49.62 -35.16
N ARG A 145 -6.96 -50.23 -34.71
CA ARG A 145 -5.99 -49.57 -33.83
C ARG A 145 -5.40 -48.32 -34.51
N GLN A 146 -5.04 -48.41 -35.79
CA GLN A 146 -4.49 -47.27 -36.53
C GLN A 146 -5.49 -46.12 -36.66
N LYS A 147 -6.78 -46.42 -36.89
CA LYS A 147 -7.85 -45.38 -36.92
C LYS A 147 -7.98 -44.65 -35.59
N LEU A 148 -7.97 -45.37 -34.47
CA LEU A 148 -8.07 -44.78 -33.14
C LEU A 148 -6.83 -43.94 -32.78
N ILE A 149 -5.64 -44.33 -33.27
CA ILE A 149 -4.41 -43.53 -33.12
C ILE A 149 -4.56 -42.19 -33.85
N GLU A 150 -5.05 -42.20 -35.09
CA GLU A 150 -5.24 -40.98 -35.88
C GLU A 150 -6.32 -40.08 -35.28
N GLU A 151 -7.44 -40.65 -34.85
CA GLU A 151 -8.50 -39.93 -34.12
C GLU A 151 -7.94 -39.29 -32.84
N GLY A 152 -7.18 -40.05 -32.05
CA GLY A 152 -6.53 -39.55 -30.83
C GLY A 152 -5.52 -38.43 -31.10
N LYS A 153 -4.80 -38.49 -32.23
CA LYS A 153 -3.88 -37.44 -32.67
C LYS A 153 -4.63 -36.16 -33.05
N ASN A 154 -5.69 -36.26 -33.85
CA ASN A 154 -6.52 -35.12 -34.24
C ASN A 154 -7.18 -34.46 -33.02
N LEU A 155 -7.69 -35.25 -32.08
CA LEU A 155 -8.24 -34.75 -30.82
C LEU A 155 -7.18 -34.03 -29.97
N LYS A 156 -5.95 -34.55 -29.94
CA LYS A 156 -4.83 -33.91 -29.23
C LYS A 156 -4.47 -32.56 -29.86
N GLU A 157 -4.37 -32.50 -31.19
CA GLU A 157 -4.05 -31.27 -31.91
C GLU A 157 -5.13 -30.20 -31.69
N GLY A 158 -6.42 -30.56 -31.82
CA GLY A 158 -7.54 -29.66 -31.52
C GLY A 158 -7.55 -29.19 -30.06
N LEU A 159 -7.22 -30.07 -29.11
CA LEU A 159 -7.11 -29.74 -27.69
C LEU A 159 -6.04 -28.66 -27.45
N VAL A 160 -4.84 -28.82 -28.05
CA VAL A 160 -3.75 -27.85 -27.90
C VAL A 160 -4.20 -26.47 -28.37
N THR A 161 -4.81 -26.37 -29.55
CA THR A 161 -5.31 -25.09 -30.08
C THR A 161 -6.35 -24.45 -29.17
N LEU A 162 -7.29 -25.22 -28.63
CA LEU A 162 -8.33 -24.69 -27.74
C LEU A 162 -7.80 -24.31 -26.36
N GLU A 163 -6.84 -25.06 -25.82
CA GLU A 163 -6.18 -24.73 -24.53
C GLU A 163 -5.36 -23.44 -24.64
N GLU A 164 -4.65 -23.22 -25.75
CA GLU A 164 -3.97 -21.95 -26.04
C GLU A 164 -4.96 -20.78 -26.19
N GLY A 165 -6.06 -21.01 -26.91
CA GLY A 165 -7.14 -20.03 -27.06
C GLY A 165 -7.79 -19.67 -25.72
N LEU A 166 -8.05 -20.68 -24.87
CA LEU A 166 -8.61 -20.50 -23.53
C LEU A 166 -7.67 -19.69 -22.64
N LEU A 167 -6.36 -19.94 -22.71
CA LEU A 167 -5.37 -19.17 -21.95
C LEU A 167 -5.40 -17.69 -22.33
N LYS A 168 -5.29 -17.38 -23.63
CA LYS A 168 -5.35 -16.00 -24.14
C LYS A 168 -6.65 -15.29 -23.75
N LEU A 169 -7.77 -15.99 -23.87
CA LEU A 169 -9.08 -15.45 -23.52
C LEU A 169 -9.23 -15.20 -22.02
N THR A 170 -8.67 -16.08 -21.18
CA THR A 170 -8.63 -15.89 -19.72
C THR A 170 -7.77 -14.69 -19.34
N ASP A 171 -6.66 -14.48 -20.06
CA ASP A 171 -5.76 -13.35 -19.85
C ASP A 171 -6.42 -12.01 -20.23
N GLU A 172 -7.10 -11.96 -21.38
CA GLU A 172 -7.89 -10.79 -21.80
C GLU A 172 -9.02 -10.49 -20.79
N LEU A 173 -9.74 -11.53 -20.35
CA LEU A 173 -10.80 -11.39 -19.34
C LEU A 173 -10.26 -10.83 -18.01
N GLN A 174 -9.09 -11.31 -17.56
CA GLN A 174 -8.46 -10.83 -16.32
C GLN A 174 -8.07 -9.35 -16.42
N LEU A 175 -7.46 -8.93 -17.52
CA LEU A 175 -7.07 -7.53 -17.71
C LEU A 175 -8.28 -6.59 -17.65
N GLU A 176 -9.33 -6.90 -18.41
CA GLU A 176 -10.54 -6.07 -18.45
C GLU A 176 -11.29 -6.07 -17.11
N ALA A 177 -11.42 -7.24 -16.47
CA ALA A 177 -12.15 -7.33 -15.20
C ALA A 177 -11.39 -6.69 -14.03
N GLN A 178 -10.07 -6.63 -14.08
CA GLN A 178 -9.28 -5.91 -13.08
C GLN A 178 -9.53 -4.39 -13.13
N CYS A 179 -10.04 -3.84 -14.22
CA CYS A 179 -10.44 -2.42 -14.27
C CYS A 179 -11.73 -2.14 -13.47
N ILE A 180 -12.53 -3.17 -13.14
CA ILE A 180 -13.74 -3.00 -12.34
C ILE A 180 -13.35 -2.61 -10.91
N PRO A 181 -13.82 -1.46 -10.40
CA PRO A 181 -13.49 -1.02 -9.04
C PRO A 181 -14.24 -1.86 -8.01
N ASN A 182 -13.88 -1.73 -6.73
CA ASN A 182 -14.66 -2.34 -5.65
C ASN A 182 -16.13 -1.87 -5.71
N MET A 183 -17.02 -2.67 -5.12
CA MET A 183 -18.39 -2.24 -4.85
C MET A 183 -18.38 -1.05 -3.88
N THR A 184 -19.50 -0.33 -3.81
CA THR A 184 -19.63 0.83 -2.93
C THR A 184 -20.61 0.53 -1.81
N HIS A 185 -20.27 0.96 -0.59
CA HIS A 185 -21.15 0.85 0.57
C HIS A 185 -22.47 1.60 0.33
N PRO A 186 -23.65 1.03 0.67
CA PRO A 186 -24.96 1.65 0.40
C PRO A 186 -25.13 3.08 0.94
N ASP A 187 -24.57 3.38 2.11
CA ASP A 187 -24.62 4.72 2.72
C ASP A 187 -23.75 5.79 2.05
N VAL A 188 -22.86 5.43 1.11
CA VAL A 188 -21.94 6.39 0.49
C VAL A 188 -22.74 7.44 -0.30
N PRO A 189 -22.43 8.74 -0.15
CA PRO A 189 -23.04 9.79 -0.96
C PRO A 189 -22.78 9.57 -2.45
N ILE A 190 -23.82 9.61 -3.28
CA ILE A 190 -23.66 9.46 -4.74
C ILE A 190 -23.30 10.83 -5.33
N GLY A 191 -22.23 10.88 -6.13
CA GLY A 191 -21.81 12.07 -6.88
C GLY A 191 -20.30 12.24 -6.97
N GLY A 192 -19.86 13.43 -7.41
CA GLY A 192 -18.45 13.82 -7.40
C GLY A 192 -17.97 14.28 -6.03
N GLU A 193 -16.73 14.76 -5.94
CA GLU A 193 -16.08 15.20 -4.69
C GLU A 193 -16.96 16.17 -3.86
N ASP A 194 -17.60 17.14 -4.52
CA ASP A 194 -18.50 18.14 -3.91
C ASP A 194 -19.77 17.53 -3.26
N SER A 195 -20.09 16.26 -3.55
CA SER A 195 -21.24 15.54 -2.97
C SER A 195 -20.90 14.85 -1.64
N SER A 196 -19.65 14.91 -1.20
CA SER A 196 -19.20 14.34 0.07
C SER A 196 -19.91 15.02 1.25
N LYS A 197 -20.23 14.26 2.30
CA LYS A 197 -21.03 14.76 3.43
C LYS A 197 -20.20 14.97 4.67
N ILE A 198 -20.41 16.07 5.39
CA ILE A 198 -19.81 16.29 6.71
C ILE A 198 -20.39 15.29 7.70
N ARG A 199 -19.52 14.49 8.32
CA ARG A 199 -19.86 13.57 9.41
C ARG A 199 -19.78 14.27 10.77
N LYS A 200 -18.72 15.04 10.98
CA LYS A 200 -18.42 15.72 12.25
C LYS A 200 -17.60 16.98 12.01
N MET A 201 -17.81 17.98 12.87
CA MET A 201 -16.99 19.20 12.97
C MET A 201 -16.45 19.27 14.41
N VAL A 202 -15.15 19.51 14.57
CA VAL A 202 -14.47 19.47 15.88
C VAL A 202 -13.63 20.71 16.09
N GLY A 203 -13.74 21.33 17.27
CA GLY A 203 -13.02 22.54 17.62
C GLY A 203 -13.62 23.80 16.98
N SER A 204 -12.82 24.87 16.93
CA SER A 204 -13.19 26.15 16.33
C SER A 204 -11.99 26.80 15.66
N GLN A 205 -12.20 27.55 14.58
CA GLN A 205 -11.13 28.33 13.94
C GLN A 205 -10.49 29.28 14.97
N ARG A 206 -9.16 29.34 14.97
CA ARG A 206 -8.43 30.29 15.82
C ARG A 206 -8.65 31.70 15.26
N VAL A 207 -8.98 32.64 16.14
CA VAL A 207 -9.09 34.06 15.81
C VAL A 207 -7.74 34.72 16.08
N PHE A 208 -7.20 35.41 15.09
CA PHE A 208 -5.95 36.16 15.18
C PHE A 208 -6.25 37.66 15.22
N SER A 209 -5.64 38.38 16.15
CA SER A 209 -5.70 39.85 16.24
C SER A 209 -4.65 40.55 15.37
N PHE A 210 -3.93 39.79 14.55
CA PHE A 210 -2.84 40.23 13.68
C PHE A 210 -2.95 39.54 12.31
N PRO A 211 -2.31 40.07 11.26
CA PRO A 211 -2.31 39.44 9.94
C PRO A 211 -1.69 38.03 9.99
N VAL A 212 -2.46 37.04 9.55
CA VAL A 212 -2.04 35.63 9.48
C VAL A 212 -0.95 35.48 8.42
N LYS A 213 0.15 34.83 8.78
CA LYS A 213 1.17 34.37 7.85
C LYS A 213 0.90 32.92 7.43
N ASP A 214 1.13 32.63 6.16
CA ASP A 214 1.11 31.23 5.69
C ASP A 214 2.39 30.49 6.12
N HIS A 215 2.37 29.16 5.98
CA HIS A 215 3.53 28.34 6.33
C HIS A 215 4.78 28.65 5.51
N LEU A 216 4.67 29.23 4.30
CA LEU A 216 5.83 29.62 3.49
C LEU A 216 6.54 30.83 4.10
N GLN A 217 5.76 31.84 4.48
CA GLN A 217 6.24 33.05 5.15
C GLN A 217 6.87 32.70 6.49
N LEU A 218 6.16 31.93 7.34
CA LEU A 218 6.68 31.45 8.62
C LEU A 218 7.95 30.61 8.42
N GLY A 219 7.92 29.69 7.45
CA GLY A 219 9.04 28.83 7.12
C GLY A 219 10.34 29.57 6.79
N LYS A 220 10.20 30.69 6.06
CA LYS A 220 11.32 31.56 5.69
C LYS A 220 11.81 32.42 6.86
N GLU A 221 10.91 33.01 7.63
CA GLU A 221 11.27 33.87 8.77
C GLU A 221 11.91 33.10 9.92
N LEU A 222 11.46 31.86 10.15
CA LEU A 222 12.02 30.95 11.17
C LEU A 222 13.27 30.21 10.68
N ASP A 223 13.65 30.35 9.41
CA ASP A 223 14.73 29.60 8.76
C ASP A 223 14.57 28.07 8.87
N ILE A 224 13.34 27.57 8.68
CA ILE A 224 13.01 26.15 8.84
C ILE A 224 12.72 25.42 7.52
N PHE A 225 12.54 26.15 6.41
CA PHE A 225 12.37 25.57 5.07
C PHE A 225 13.40 26.14 4.08
N ASP A 226 13.80 25.34 3.10
CA ASP A 226 14.55 25.81 1.93
C ASP A 226 14.00 25.17 0.64
N PHE A 227 13.14 25.91 -0.05
CA PHE A 227 12.53 25.48 -1.32
C PHE A 227 13.42 25.83 -2.52
N ASP A 228 14.20 26.91 -2.44
CA ASP A 228 15.05 27.37 -3.54
C ASP A 228 16.19 26.38 -3.76
N ALA A 229 16.87 25.95 -2.68
CA ALA A 229 17.89 24.92 -2.75
C ALA A 229 17.33 23.57 -3.23
N ALA A 230 16.13 23.19 -2.77
CA ALA A 230 15.49 21.96 -3.21
C ALA A 230 15.09 22.00 -4.69
N ALA A 231 14.62 23.15 -5.18
CA ALA A 231 14.29 23.35 -6.59
C ALA A 231 15.52 23.24 -7.50
N GLU A 232 16.65 23.79 -7.06
CA GLU A 232 17.92 23.69 -7.80
C GLU A 232 18.44 22.24 -7.86
N VAL A 233 18.28 21.47 -6.77
CA VAL A 233 18.84 20.11 -6.67
C VAL A 233 17.93 19.03 -7.25
N SER A 234 16.61 19.12 -7.02
CA SER A 234 15.64 18.04 -7.33
C SER A 234 14.47 18.50 -8.21
N GLY A 235 14.40 19.79 -8.54
CA GLY A 235 13.27 20.38 -9.27
C GLY A 235 12.13 20.83 -8.35
N SER A 236 11.07 21.36 -8.97
CA SER A 236 9.92 21.92 -8.24
C SER A 236 9.23 20.90 -7.33
N LYS A 237 8.54 21.38 -6.28
CA LYS A 237 7.74 20.56 -5.35
C LYS A 237 8.55 19.58 -4.48
N PHE A 238 9.86 19.82 -4.36
CA PHE A 238 10.71 19.29 -3.30
C PHE A 238 11.04 20.39 -2.28
N TYR A 239 11.54 20.01 -1.11
CA TYR A 239 11.87 20.94 -0.03
C TYR A 239 12.98 20.36 0.86
N TYR A 240 13.77 21.23 1.48
CA TYR A 240 14.52 20.89 2.69
C TYR A 240 13.78 21.38 3.92
N LEU A 241 13.71 20.54 4.96
CA LEU A 241 13.45 20.99 6.33
C LEU A 241 14.78 21.32 7.01
N LYS A 242 14.76 22.35 7.84
CA LYS A 242 15.90 22.81 8.63
C LYS A 242 15.51 23.02 10.09
N ASN A 243 16.52 23.01 10.96
CA ASN A 243 16.39 23.39 12.36
C ASN A 243 15.20 22.71 13.06
N GLU A 244 14.31 23.49 13.69
CA GLU A 244 13.17 22.97 14.45
C GLU A 244 12.13 22.23 13.59
N ALA A 245 12.05 22.46 12.28
CA ALA A 245 11.14 21.69 11.43
C ALA A 245 11.59 20.23 11.26
N VAL A 246 12.91 19.95 11.26
CA VAL A 246 13.42 18.58 11.27
C VAL A 246 13.02 17.88 12.57
N MET A 247 13.17 18.59 13.71
CA MET A 247 12.74 18.08 15.01
C MET A 247 11.23 17.87 15.06
N LEU A 248 10.44 18.75 14.45
CA LEU A 248 8.98 18.66 14.39
C LEU A 248 8.52 17.48 13.55
N GLU A 249 9.14 17.21 12.41
CA GLU A 249 8.87 16.01 11.60
C GLU A 249 9.12 14.74 12.42
N MET A 250 10.30 14.63 13.04
CA MET A 250 10.64 13.47 13.88
C MET A 250 9.71 13.36 15.09
N ALA A 251 9.28 14.49 15.67
CA ALA A 251 8.34 14.51 16.78
C ALA A 251 6.96 13.99 16.37
N LEU A 252 6.43 14.44 15.24
CA LEU A 252 5.14 13.98 14.70
C LEU A 252 5.16 12.47 14.41
N ILE A 253 6.23 11.96 13.80
CA ILE A 253 6.39 10.52 13.52
C ILE A 253 6.38 9.71 14.83
N ASN A 254 7.27 10.06 15.76
CA ASN A 254 7.44 9.30 17.01
C ASN A 254 6.21 9.40 17.93
N TRP A 255 5.61 10.57 18.03
CA TRP A 255 4.38 10.78 18.79
C TRP A 255 3.23 9.95 18.20
N THR A 256 3.03 10.02 16.88
CA THR A 256 1.95 9.27 16.21
C THR A 256 2.13 7.77 16.41
N LEU A 257 3.34 7.24 16.20
CA LEU A 257 3.64 5.82 16.42
C LEU A 257 3.37 5.41 17.87
N SER A 258 3.79 6.24 18.84
CA SER A 258 3.53 5.99 20.27
C SER A 258 2.03 5.90 20.58
N GLU A 259 1.20 6.80 20.03
CA GLU A 259 -0.24 6.79 20.25
C GLU A 259 -0.94 5.59 19.61
N VAL A 260 -0.59 5.23 18.37
CA VAL A 260 -1.24 4.10 17.67
C VAL A 260 -0.78 2.75 18.26
N MET A 261 0.45 2.65 18.77
CA MET A 261 0.93 1.46 19.47
C MET A 261 0.12 1.15 20.73
N LYS A 262 -0.33 2.18 21.47
CA LYS A 262 -1.23 2.00 22.61
C LYS A 262 -2.59 1.38 22.22
N ARG A 263 -2.95 1.44 20.94
CA ARG A 263 -4.17 0.84 20.34
C ARG A 263 -3.91 -0.57 19.76
N GLY A 264 -2.75 -1.16 20.02
CA GLY A 264 -2.42 -2.53 19.61
C GLY A 264 -1.84 -2.66 18.20
N PHE A 265 -1.42 -1.54 17.59
CA PHE A 265 -0.74 -1.58 16.30
C PHE A 265 0.73 -1.97 16.47
N THR A 266 1.19 -2.89 15.64
CA THR A 266 2.61 -3.27 15.56
C THR A 266 3.36 -2.28 14.68
N PRO A 267 4.40 -1.58 15.19
CA PRO A 267 5.16 -0.63 14.40
C PRO A 267 6.05 -1.34 13.37
N LEU A 268 6.16 -0.77 12.18
CA LEU A 268 6.99 -1.27 11.08
C LEU A 268 7.78 -0.13 10.42
N THR A 269 8.94 -0.48 9.87
CA THR A 269 9.55 0.23 8.74
C THR A 269 9.42 -0.64 7.50
N THR A 270 9.22 -0.03 6.34
CA THR A 270 8.95 -0.77 5.09
C THR A 270 9.99 -0.49 4.02
N PRO A 271 10.25 -1.43 3.09
CA PRO A 271 10.93 -1.10 1.85
C PRO A 271 10.15 -0.02 1.09
N GLU A 272 10.85 1.00 0.58
CA GLU A 272 10.26 2.11 -0.18
C GLU A 272 10.35 1.90 -1.70
N ILE A 273 11.15 0.93 -2.13
CA ILE A 273 11.20 0.40 -3.50
C ILE A 273 10.53 -0.97 -3.49
N VAL A 274 9.49 -1.13 -4.30
CA VAL A 274 8.68 -2.36 -4.39
C VAL A 274 8.53 -2.80 -5.83
N ARG A 275 8.09 -4.03 -6.06
CA ARG A 275 7.70 -4.49 -7.41
C ARG A 275 6.44 -3.77 -7.85
N SER A 276 6.40 -3.33 -9.10
CA SER A 276 5.26 -2.62 -9.70
C SER A 276 3.97 -3.44 -9.62
N SER A 277 4.07 -4.76 -9.76
CA SER A 277 2.93 -5.66 -9.60
C SER A 277 2.28 -5.59 -8.21
N VAL A 278 3.00 -5.26 -7.14
CA VAL A 278 2.42 -5.10 -5.79
C VAL A 278 1.59 -3.83 -5.71
N VAL A 279 2.04 -2.74 -6.36
CA VAL A 279 1.27 -1.48 -6.47
C VAL A 279 -0.05 -1.72 -7.19
N GLU A 280 0.00 -2.42 -8.32
CA GLU A 280 -1.20 -2.80 -9.09
C GLU A 280 -2.14 -3.72 -8.30
N LYS A 281 -1.59 -4.70 -7.57
CA LYS A 281 -2.36 -5.59 -6.69
C LYS A 281 -3.02 -4.87 -5.53
N CYS A 282 -2.48 -3.73 -5.07
CA CYS A 282 -3.14 -2.89 -4.07
C CYS A 282 -4.24 -1.98 -4.67
N GLY A 283 -4.39 -1.95 -6.00
CA GLY A 283 -5.41 -1.17 -6.70
C GLY A 283 -4.96 0.21 -7.16
N PHE A 284 -3.67 0.51 -7.09
CA PHE A 284 -3.08 1.78 -7.55
C PHE A 284 -2.76 1.74 -9.05
N GLN A 285 -3.77 1.45 -9.87
CA GLN A 285 -3.63 1.46 -11.33
C GLN A 285 -3.82 2.89 -11.87
N PRO A 286 -3.02 3.33 -12.86
CA PRO A 286 -3.23 4.62 -13.51
C PRO A 286 -4.64 4.67 -14.14
N ARG A 287 -5.48 5.61 -13.72
CA ARG A 287 -6.80 5.86 -14.34
C ARG A 287 -6.68 6.57 -15.70
N ALA A 288 -5.52 7.15 -16.00
CA ALA A 288 -5.19 7.88 -17.21
C ALA A 288 -3.72 7.65 -17.59
N ALA A 289 -3.27 8.23 -18.71
CA ALA A 289 -1.86 8.15 -19.15
C ALA A 289 -0.86 8.69 -18.10
N ASN A 290 -1.32 9.55 -17.19
CA ASN A 290 -0.52 10.12 -16.12
C ASN A 290 -0.50 9.18 -14.90
N THR A 291 0.64 8.53 -14.68
CA THR A 291 0.88 7.70 -13.48
C THR A 291 1.21 8.57 -12.27
N GLN A 292 0.75 8.17 -11.08
CA GLN A 292 1.16 8.76 -9.79
C GLN A 292 2.44 8.12 -9.22
N VAL A 293 3.01 7.11 -9.89
CA VAL A 293 4.10 6.27 -9.41
C VAL A 293 5.39 6.61 -10.14
N TYR A 294 6.49 6.76 -9.39
CA TYR A 294 7.84 6.84 -9.96
C TYR A 294 8.41 5.43 -10.19
N SER A 295 8.74 5.09 -11.43
CA SER A 295 9.35 3.80 -11.79
C SER A 295 10.87 3.84 -11.79
N ILE A 296 11.52 2.71 -11.48
CA ILE A 296 12.97 2.55 -11.55
C ILE A 296 13.35 2.03 -12.94
N ASP A 297 14.14 2.81 -13.67
CA ASP A 297 14.55 2.48 -15.04
C ASP A 297 15.28 1.13 -15.13
N GLY A 298 14.99 0.37 -16.19
CA GLY A 298 15.56 -0.96 -16.40
C GLY A 298 15.13 -2.05 -15.40
N SER A 299 14.06 -1.86 -14.62
CA SER A 299 13.59 -2.84 -13.64
C SER A 299 12.06 -3.00 -13.58
N ASP A 300 11.56 -4.01 -12.86
CA ASP A 300 10.14 -4.18 -12.53
C ASP A 300 9.74 -3.40 -11.25
N GLN A 301 10.58 -2.50 -10.76
CA GLN A 301 10.43 -1.85 -9.46
C GLN A 301 10.01 -0.38 -9.57
N CYS A 302 9.42 0.14 -8.50
CA CYS A 302 8.97 1.51 -8.39
C CYS A 302 8.98 2.00 -6.92
N LEU A 303 8.91 3.31 -6.75
CA LEU A 303 8.79 3.95 -5.44
C LEU A 303 7.34 3.93 -4.96
N ILE A 304 7.16 3.72 -3.65
CA ILE A 304 5.83 3.69 -3.03
C ILE A 304 5.23 5.08 -2.90
N GLY A 305 3.93 5.22 -3.19
CA GLY A 305 3.16 6.44 -2.88
C GLY A 305 2.58 6.45 -1.45
N THR A 306 2.74 5.35 -0.73
CA THR A 306 2.30 5.12 0.66
C THR A 306 2.80 3.79 1.19
N ALA A 307 3.05 3.70 2.50
CA ALA A 307 3.33 2.43 3.20
C ALA A 307 2.18 1.39 3.14
N GLU A 308 0.96 1.78 2.76
CA GLU A 308 -0.15 0.85 2.50
C GLU A 308 0.27 -0.28 1.54
N ILE A 309 1.04 0.05 0.51
CA ILE A 309 1.48 -0.89 -0.53
C ILE A 309 2.39 -2.00 0.03
N PRO A 310 3.55 -1.69 0.65
CA PRO A 310 4.42 -2.72 1.19
C PRO A 310 3.80 -3.45 2.39
N VAL A 311 2.98 -2.78 3.21
CA VAL A 311 2.28 -3.44 4.33
C VAL A 311 1.20 -4.39 3.81
N GLY A 312 0.42 -4.00 2.80
CA GLY A 312 -0.54 -4.89 2.14
C GLY A 312 0.14 -6.12 1.54
N GLY A 313 1.34 -5.96 1.00
CA GLY A 313 2.15 -7.05 0.44
C GLY A 313 2.79 -8.02 1.44
N ILE A 314 2.84 -7.70 2.75
CA ILE A 314 3.61 -8.48 3.73
C ILE A 314 3.09 -9.92 3.91
N HIS A 315 1.80 -10.14 3.65
CA HIS A 315 1.12 -11.45 3.73
C HIS A 315 0.67 -11.97 2.37
N MET A 316 1.24 -11.45 1.27
CA MET A 316 0.87 -11.84 -0.10
C MET A 316 0.98 -13.37 -0.28
N ASP A 317 -0.02 -13.95 -0.96
CA ASP A 317 -0.15 -15.37 -1.26
C ASP A 317 -0.19 -16.31 -0.03
N SER A 318 -0.50 -15.79 1.16
CA SER A 318 -0.57 -16.57 2.40
C SER A 318 -2.00 -16.99 2.81
N ILE A 319 -2.08 -18.08 3.60
CA ILE A 319 -3.30 -18.48 4.31
C ILE A 319 -3.04 -18.34 5.82
N LEU A 320 -3.59 -17.29 6.41
CA LEU A 320 -3.47 -16.96 7.83
C LEU A 320 -4.31 -17.90 8.70
N ALA A 321 -3.84 -18.17 9.91
CA ALA A 321 -4.67 -18.79 10.94
C ALA A 321 -5.65 -17.74 11.49
N GLU A 322 -6.91 -18.12 11.71
CA GLU A 322 -7.93 -17.19 12.23
C GLU A 322 -7.51 -16.56 13.57
N SER A 323 -6.82 -17.30 14.44
CA SER A 323 -6.34 -16.81 15.74
C SER A 323 -5.30 -15.68 15.66
N LEU A 324 -4.75 -15.39 14.47
CA LEU A 324 -3.86 -14.26 14.25
C LEU A 324 -4.62 -12.98 13.89
N LEU A 325 -5.91 -13.05 13.57
CA LEU A 325 -6.72 -11.90 13.17
C LEU A 325 -7.38 -11.24 14.41
N PRO A 326 -7.50 -9.90 14.41
CA PRO A 326 -6.98 -8.96 13.42
C PRO A 326 -5.45 -8.79 13.50
N LEU A 327 -4.81 -8.53 12.35
CA LEU A 327 -3.45 -8.03 12.29
C LEU A 327 -3.49 -6.51 12.11
N LYS A 328 -2.88 -5.76 13.03
CA LYS A 328 -2.84 -4.29 13.03
C LYS A 328 -1.40 -3.80 12.90
N TYR A 329 -1.09 -3.03 11.87
CA TYR A 329 0.25 -2.50 11.56
C TYR A 329 0.26 -0.99 11.47
N ALA A 330 1.28 -0.35 12.03
CA ALA A 330 1.56 1.07 11.85
C ALA A 330 2.93 1.25 11.20
N ALA A 331 3.00 1.81 10.00
CA ALA A 331 4.24 1.91 9.24
C ALA A 331 4.61 3.36 8.95
N PHE A 332 5.84 3.74 9.27
CA PHE A 332 6.45 4.97 8.79
C PHE A 332 7.18 4.69 7.46
N SER A 333 6.99 5.58 6.48
CA SER A 333 7.79 5.61 5.26
C SER A 333 7.83 7.01 4.66
N HIS A 334 8.82 7.25 3.80
CA HIS A 334 8.70 8.27 2.77
C HIS A 334 7.75 7.78 1.67
N CYS A 335 7.02 8.72 1.10
CA CYS A 335 6.01 8.53 0.07
C CYS A 335 6.40 9.37 -1.14
N PHE A 336 6.38 8.76 -2.32
CA PHE A 336 6.79 9.38 -3.57
C PHE A 336 5.61 9.41 -4.54
N ARG A 337 5.24 10.61 -4.99
CA ARG A 337 4.11 10.81 -5.91
C ARG A 337 4.50 11.77 -7.02
N THR A 338 4.26 11.40 -8.26
CA THR A 338 4.56 12.28 -9.41
C THR A 338 3.64 13.51 -9.45
N GLU A 339 2.52 13.47 -8.73
CA GLU A 339 1.51 14.55 -8.68
C GLU A 339 1.06 15.00 -10.08
N ALA A 340 1.12 14.08 -11.06
CA ALA A 340 0.79 14.36 -12.44
C ALA A 340 -0.71 14.69 -12.57
N GLY A 341 -1.03 15.75 -13.33
CA GLY A 341 -2.41 16.24 -13.48
C GLY A 341 -2.89 17.21 -12.39
N ALA A 342 -2.13 17.42 -11.31
CA ALA A 342 -2.44 18.43 -10.30
C ALA A 342 -1.87 19.80 -10.71
N ALA A 343 -2.62 20.55 -11.53
CA ALA A 343 -2.37 21.96 -11.84
C ALA A 343 -3.27 22.87 -10.99
N GLY A 344 -2.72 23.92 -10.36
CA GLY A 344 -3.52 24.91 -9.64
C GLY A 344 -2.81 25.58 -8.46
N THR A 345 -3.51 26.49 -7.77
CA THR A 345 -3.00 27.25 -6.62
C THR A 345 -2.83 26.42 -5.34
N ALA A 346 -3.49 25.26 -5.26
CA ALA A 346 -3.38 24.29 -4.15
C ALA A 346 -2.07 23.47 -4.14
N THR A 347 -1.03 23.95 -4.84
CA THR A 347 0.27 23.27 -4.99
C THR A 347 1.43 24.04 -4.37
N LYS A 348 1.17 25.10 -3.59
CA LYS A 348 2.22 25.92 -2.96
C LYS A 348 2.72 25.29 -1.65
N GLY A 349 4.02 25.43 -1.40
CA GLY A 349 4.68 24.98 -0.19
C GLY A 349 4.56 23.48 0.07
N LEU A 350 4.26 23.11 1.30
CA LEU A 350 4.28 21.70 1.75
C LEU A 350 2.98 20.93 1.44
N TYR A 351 1.95 21.58 0.87
CA TYR A 351 0.62 20.98 0.76
C TYR A 351 0.56 19.80 -0.22
N ARG A 352 1.31 19.91 -1.33
CA ARG A 352 1.40 18.91 -2.39
C ARG A 352 2.81 18.88 -2.97
N VAL A 353 3.55 17.84 -2.61
CA VAL A 353 4.99 17.66 -2.83
C VAL A 353 5.28 16.26 -3.38
N HIS A 354 6.41 16.10 -4.05
CA HIS A 354 6.76 14.81 -4.68
C HIS A 354 7.26 13.75 -3.71
N GLN A 355 7.84 14.18 -2.59
CA GLN A 355 8.34 13.32 -1.52
C GLN A 355 7.83 13.84 -0.18
N PHE A 356 7.31 12.94 0.66
CA PHE A 356 6.88 13.30 2.01
C PHE A 356 6.85 12.12 2.97
N SER A 357 7.00 12.40 4.26
CA SER A 357 6.85 11.42 5.34
C SER A 357 5.39 11.16 5.70
N LYS A 358 5.03 9.90 5.94
CA LYS A 358 3.69 9.50 6.42
C LYS A 358 3.78 8.35 7.43
N VAL A 359 2.90 8.38 8.44
CA VAL A 359 2.60 7.22 9.29
C VAL A 359 1.25 6.64 8.87
N GLU A 360 1.27 5.39 8.42
CA GLU A 360 0.12 4.65 7.91
C GLU A 360 -0.34 3.58 8.91
N MET A 361 -1.64 3.47 9.13
CA MET A 361 -2.27 2.34 9.80
C MET A 361 -2.85 1.38 8.76
N PHE A 362 -2.68 0.07 8.99
CA PHE A 362 -3.21 -0.98 8.13
C PHE A 362 -3.76 -2.12 8.98
N ILE A 363 -4.92 -2.65 8.60
CA ILE A 363 -5.58 -3.76 9.29
C ILE A 363 -5.92 -4.86 8.30
N LEU A 364 -5.61 -6.11 8.65
CA LEU A 364 -6.21 -7.31 8.05
C LEU A 364 -7.14 -7.95 9.08
N CYS A 365 -8.41 -8.11 8.75
CA CYS A 365 -9.42 -8.64 9.67
C CYS A 365 -10.37 -9.62 8.98
N ARG A 366 -11.25 -10.24 9.77
CA ARG A 366 -12.34 -11.04 9.24
C ARG A 366 -13.40 -10.15 8.59
N PRO A 367 -14.16 -10.64 7.60
CA PRO A 367 -15.17 -9.84 6.88
C PRO A 367 -16.19 -9.16 7.80
N GLU A 368 -16.67 -9.86 8.82
CA GLU A 368 -17.68 -9.39 9.78
C GLU A 368 -17.19 -8.27 10.71
N GLU A 369 -15.87 -8.04 10.78
CA GLU A 369 -15.27 -7.04 11.67
C GLU A 369 -14.92 -5.72 10.96
N SER A 370 -14.89 -5.70 9.62
CA SER A 370 -14.29 -4.58 8.88
C SER A 370 -14.96 -3.23 9.17
N ASP A 371 -16.28 -3.19 9.28
CA ASP A 371 -16.98 -1.92 9.55
C ASP A 371 -16.70 -1.38 10.96
N SER A 372 -16.44 -2.28 11.92
CA SER A 372 -16.06 -1.90 13.28
C SER A 372 -14.64 -1.32 13.31
N TYR A 373 -13.70 -1.93 12.57
CA TYR A 373 -12.35 -1.41 12.45
C TYR A 373 -12.27 -0.12 11.64
N HIS A 374 -13.13 0.07 10.63
CA HIS A 374 -13.19 1.35 9.90
C HIS A 374 -13.59 2.50 10.84
N LYS A 375 -14.56 2.25 11.73
CA LYS A 375 -14.94 3.19 12.79
C LYS A 375 -13.82 3.42 13.81
N GLU A 376 -13.06 2.37 14.16
CA GLU A 376 -11.90 2.49 15.05
C GLU A 376 -10.81 3.38 14.43
N LEU A 377 -10.49 3.18 13.14
CA LEU A 377 -9.45 3.93 12.44
C LEU A 377 -9.75 5.43 12.38
N ILE A 378 -10.97 5.81 11.98
CA ILE A 378 -11.38 7.22 11.95
C ILE A 378 -11.43 7.82 13.37
N GLN A 379 -11.77 7.03 14.39
CA GLN A 379 -11.72 7.51 15.78
C GLN A 379 -10.27 7.77 16.24
N ILE A 380 -9.31 6.93 15.83
CA ILE A 380 -7.89 7.16 16.13
C ILE A 380 -7.41 8.46 15.48
N GLU A 381 -7.76 8.70 14.22
CA GLU A 381 -7.46 9.95 13.52
C GLU A 381 -8.06 11.17 14.24
N GLU A 382 -9.35 11.11 14.58
CA GLU A 382 -10.03 12.15 15.35
C GLU A 382 -9.34 12.42 16.70
N ASP A 383 -8.97 11.37 17.44
CA ASP A 383 -8.29 11.48 18.74
C ASP A 383 -6.90 12.13 18.61
N LEU A 384 -6.11 11.71 17.61
CA LEU A 384 -4.80 12.28 17.30
C LEU A 384 -4.92 13.78 17.02
N PHE A 385 -5.78 14.19 16.07
CA PHE A 385 -5.88 15.59 15.67
C PHE A 385 -6.51 16.47 16.75
N SER A 386 -7.46 15.94 17.52
CA SER A 386 -8.04 16.64 18.67
C SER A 386 -7.00 16.88 19.77
N SER A 387 -6.12 15.92 20.04
CA SER A 387 -5.07 16.07 21.05
C SER A 387 -4.03 17.14 20.67
N LEU A 388 -3.82 17.38 19.37
CA LEU A 388 -3.03 18.48 18.85
C LEU A 388 -3.80 19.81 18.79
N GLY A 389 -5.03 19.87 19.32
CA GLY A 389 -5.86 21.07 19.36
C GLY A 389 -6.27 21.61 17.99
N LEU A 390 -6.30 20.77 16.96
CA LEU A 390 -6.65 21.20 15.60
C LEU A 390 -8.17 21.35 15.46
N HIS A 391 -8.56 22.34 14.65
CA HIS A 391 -9.92 22.47 14.16
C HIS A 391 -10.05 21.74 12.82
N TYR A 392 -10.97 20.78 12.75
CA TYR A 392 -11.12 19.92 11.57
C TYR A 392 -12.56 19.45 11.40
N LYS A 393 -12.85 18.94 10.21
CA LYS A 393 -14.08 18.21 9.90
C LYS A 393 -13.75 16.84 9.34
N THR A 394 -14.62 15.87 9.59
CA THR A 394 -14.56 14.56 8.95
C THR A 394 -15.65 14.45 7.89
N LEU A 395 -15.33 13.82 6.76
CA LEU A 395 -16.18 13.71 5.58
C LEU A 395 -16.49 12.23 5.28
N ASP A 396 -17.71 11.95 4.82
CA ASP A 396 -18.08 10.71 4.13
C ASP A 396 -17.95 10.95 2.63
N MET A 397 -16.94 10.34 2.02
CA MET A 397 -16.51 10.66 0.67
C MET A 397 -17.49 10.11 -0.35
N ALA A 398 -17.82 10.91 -1.36
CA ALA A 398 -18.77 10.51 -2.39
C ALA A 398 -18.22 9.43 -3.33
N THR A 399 -19.12 8.73 -4.03
CA THR A 399 -18.81 7.60 -4.94
C THR A 399 -17.68 7.91 -5.92
N GLY A 400 -17.65 9.10 -6.50
CA GLY A 400 -16.64 9.51 -7.49
C GLY A 400 -15.22 9.67 -6.93
N ASP A 401 -15.08 9.86 -5.61
CA ASP A 401 -13.78 10.11 -4.95
C ASP A 401 -13.28 8.93 -4.08
N LEU A 402 -13.95 7.78 -4.13
CA LEU A 402 -13.54 6.61 -3.34
C LEU A 402 -12.25 5.92 -3.83
N GLY A 403 -11.74 6.26 -5.01
CA GLY A 403 -10.70 5.45 -5.64
C GLY A 403 -11.22 4.09 -6.12
N ALA A 404 -10.33 3.23 -6.63
CA ALA A 404 -10.70 1.88 -7.06
C ALA A 404 -10.90 0.90 -5.88
N PRO A 405 -10.03 0.84 -4.86
CA PRO A 405 -10.09 -0.22 -3.86
C PRO A 405 -11.08 0.01 -2.71
N ALA A 406 -11.33 1.26 -2.30
CA ALA A 406 -12.19 1.52 -1.14
C ALA A 406 -13.63 1.07 -1.41
N TYR A 407 -14.30 0.48 -0.43
CA TYR A 407 -15.74 0.23 -0.36
C TYR A 407 -16.45 1.41 0.30
N ARG A 408 -15.80 2.01 1.31
CA ARG A 408 -16.17 3.26 1.99
C ARG A 408 -14.89 4.00 2.40
N LYS A 409 -14.89 5.33 2.32
CA LYS A 409 -13.74 6.20 2.62
C LYS A 409 -14.20 7.38 3.46
N PHE A 410 -13.46 7.69 4.51
CA PHE A 410 -13.62 8.89 5.32
C PHE A 410 -12.37 9.74 5.24
N ASP A 411 -12.53 11.03 4.97
CA ASP A 411 -11.40 11.97 4.98
C ASP A 411 -11.51 12.91 6.19
N VAL A 412 -10.35 13.38 6.64
CA VAL A 412 -10.24 14.43 7.65
C VAL A 412 -9.60 15.63 7.02
N GLU A 413 -10.30 16.78 7.06
CA GLU A 413 -9.75 18.05 6.62
C GLU A 413 -9.57 19.01 7.80
N ALA A 414 -8.37 19.56 7.96
CA ALA A 414 -8.06 20.53 9.01
C ALA A 414 -8.03 21.95 8.45
N TRP A 415 -8.41 22.91 9.30
CA TRP A 415 -8.37 24.33 8.98
C TRP A 415 -6.92 24.81 8.82
N MET A 416 -6.61 25.43 7.67
CA MET A 416 -5.31 26.02 7.37
C MET A 416 -5.49 27.53 7.20
N PRO A 417 -5.20 28.34 8.24
CA PRO A 417 -5.41 29.80 8.22
C PRO A 417 -4.79 30.52 7.02
N GLY A 418 -3.58 30.16 6.61
CA GLY A 418 -2.88 30.75 5.46
C GLY A 418 -3.54 30.40 4.12
N LEU A 419 -4.17 29.23 4.02
CA LEU A 419 -4.94 28.82 2.84
C LEU A 419 -6.38 29.36 2.85
N GLY A 420 -6.89 29.79 4.01
CA GLY A 420 -8.25 30.30 4.19
C GLY A 420 -9.35 29.25 3.99
N ARG A 421 -9.01 27.96 4.06
CA ARG A 421 -9.94 26.85 3.89
C ARG A 421 -9.45 25.61 4.64
N TYR A 422 -10.31 24.59 4.66
CA TYR A 422 -9.91 23.24 5.09
C TYR A 422 -9.07 22.57 4.01
N GLY A 423 -8.12 21.75 4.45
CA GLY A 423 -7.34 20.87 3.60
C GLY A 423 -7.22 19.48 4.19
N GLU A 424 -7.37 18.46 3.35
CA GLU A 424 -7.22 17.05 3.72
C GLU A 424 -5.88 16.80 4.43
N ILE A 425 -5.91 16.17 5.59
CA ILE A 425 -4.71 15.75 6.35
C ILE A 425 -4.65 14.24 6.54
N SER A 426 -5.76 13.54 6.28
CA SER A 426 -5.87 12.10 6.44
C SER A 426 -7.05 11.52 5.66
N SER A 427 -6.96 10.22 5.39
CA SER A 427 -8.00 9.39 4.77
C SER A 427 -7.99 8.00 5.42
N ALA A 428 -9.17 7.41 5.62
CA ALA A 428 -9.38 6.06 6.14
C ALA A 428 -10.35 5.28 5.26
N SER A 429 -9.91 4.13 4.73
CA SER A 429 -10.67 3.30 3.80
C SER A 429 -10.88 1.88 4.32
N ASN A 430 -12.11 1.38 4.17
CA ASN A 430 -12.39 -0.06 4.19
C ASN A 430 -12.32 -0.55 2.74
N CYS A 431 -11.42 -1.48 2.42
CA CYS A 431 -11.25 -2.01 1.07
C CYS A 431 -11.89 -3.40 0.86
N THR A 432 -12.61 -3.90 1.88
CA THR A 432 -13.18 -5.26 1.92
C THR A 432 -12.15 -6.27 1.40
N ASP A 433 -12.55 -7.19 0.52
CA ASP A 433 -11.68 -8.21 -0.05
C ASP A 433 -11.03 -7.80 -1.39
N TYR A 434 -11.16 -6.53 -1.81
CA TYR A 434 -10.64 -6.08 -3.11
C TYR A 434 -9.13 -6.29 -3.25
N GLN A 435 -8.37 -5.85 -2.25
CA GLN A 435 -6.91 -5.98 -2.25
C GLN A 435 -6.50 -7.42 -1.95
N SER A 436 -7.14 -8.08 -0.99
CA SER A 436 -6.79 -9.46 -0.61
C SER A 436 -7.05 -10.47 -1.74
N ARG A 437 -8.07 -10.26 -2.59
CA ARG A 437 -8.29 -11.06 -3.82
C ARG A 437 -7.18 -10.91 -4.85
N ARG A 438 -6.53 -9.74 -4.91
CA ARG A 438 -5.43 -9.43 -5.83
C ARG A 438 -4.08 -9.88 -5.27
N LEU A 439 -3.91 -9.76 -3.97
CA LEU A 439 -2.71 -10.16 -3.22
C LEU A 439 -2.73 -11.64 -2.78
N GLY A 440 -3.83 -12.37 -3.01
CA GLY A 440 -3.94 -13.79 -2.65
C GLY A 440 -4.03 -14.06 -1.14
N ILE A 441 -4.42 -13.07 -0.32
CA ILE A 441 -4.39 -13.15 1.14
C ILE A 441 -5.69 -13.77 1.66
N ARG A 442 -5.59 -14.93 2.29
CA ARG A 442 -6.73 -15.66 2.84
C ARG A 442 -6.53 -15.98 4.31
N TYR A 443 -7.59 -16.39 4.99
CA TYR A 443 -7.52 -17.04 6.29
C TYR A 443 -8.33 -18.32 6.29
N ARG A 444 -8.03 -19.21 7.24
CA ARG A 444 -8.80 -20.43 7.47
C ARG A 444 -9.65 -20.27 8.72
N PRO A 445 -10.99 -20.22 8.59
CA PRO A 445 -11.89 -20.26 9.73
C PRO A 445 -11.69 -21.53 10.57
N SER A 446 -11.83 -21.39 11.89
CA SER A 446 -11.69 -22.46 12.88
C SER A 446 -12.91 -23.39 12.92
N GLU A 447 -14.09 -22.93 12.50
CA GLU A 447 -15.30 -23.74 12.44
C GLU A 447 -15.49 -24.47 11.11
N GLN A 448 -15.89 -25.75 11.20
CA GLN A 448 -16.10 -26.68 10.08
C GLN A 448 -17.33 -26.30 9.25
N SER A 449 -17.15 -26.04 7.95
CA SER A 449 -18.25 -26.20 6.98
C SER A 449 -18.12 -27.54 6.25
N SER A 450 -18.81 -28.56 6.78
CA SER A 450 -19.84 -29.25 6.02
C SER A 450 -20.40 -30.45 6.80
N SER A 451 -21.72 -30.46 6.95
CA SER A 451 -22.57 -31.62 7.25
C SER A 451 -22.61 -32.66 6.12
N ASN A 452 -21.54 -32.79 5.31
CA ASN A 452 -21.40 -33.83 4.29
C ASN A 452 -19.91 -34.05 3.96
N PRO A 453 -19.20 -34.93 4.71
CA PRO A 453 -17.84 -35.29 4.38
C PRO A 453 -17.82 -36.08 3.06
N LYS A 454 -17.51 -35.41 1.95
CA LYS A 454 -17.04 -36.13 0.76
C LYS A 454 -15.67 -36.73 1.09
N LYS A 455 -15.65 -38.06 1.26
CA LYS A 455 -14.45 -38.88 1.52
C LYS A 455 -13.25 -38.38 0.69
N GLY A 456 -12.20 -37.91 1.37
CA GLY A 456 -10.85 -37.77 0.80
C GLY A 456 -10.22 -36.37 0.85
N LYS A 457 -10.96 -35.30 1.14
CA LYS A 457 -10.37 -33.99 1.51
C LYS A 457 -10.62 -33.77 3.00
N GLY A 458 -9.55 -33.55 3.78
CA GLY A 458 -9.65 -33.37 5.23
C GLY A 458 -10.71 -32.35 5.64
N ASN A 459 -11.29 -32.53 6.83
CA ASN A 459 -12.40 -31.75 7.43
C ASN A 459 -12.08 -30.26 7.71
N LEU A 460 -11.24 -29.63 6.89
CA LEU A 460 -10.86 -28.22 7.03
C LEU A 460 -11.88 -27.35 6.31
N ALA A 461 -12.32 -26.29 6.97
CA ALA A 461 -13.18 -25.28 6.38
C ALA A 461 -12.52 -24.63 5.15
N PRO A 462 -13.31 -24.23 4.13
CA PRO A 462 -12.79 -23.48 2.99
C PRO A 462 -12.19 -22.17 3.47
N THR A 463 -11.03 -21.81 2.91
CA THR A 463 -10.39 -20.53 3.19
C THR A 463 -11.23 -19.39 2.66
N GLN A 464 -11.25 -18.27 3.38
CA GLN A 464 -11.93 -17.04 2.98
C GLN A 464 -10.89 -15.93 2.78
N PHE A 465 -11.20 -14.92 1.95
CA PHE A 465 -10.36 -13.74 1.84
C PHE A 465 -10.53 -12.86 3.08
N VAL A 466 -9.44 -12.29 3.57
CA VAL A 466 -9.50 -11.28 4.65
C VAL A 466 -10.03 -9.96 4.09
N HIS A 467 -10.58 -9.12 4.96
CA HIS A 467 -10.80 -7.72 4.63
C HIS A 467 -9.56 -6.89 4.96
N THR A 468 -9.25 -5.91 4.12
CA THR A 468 -8.15 -4.95 4.36
C THR A 468 -8.70 -3.55 4.60
N LEU A 469 -8.06 -2.84 5.53
CA LEU A 469 -8.35 -1.44 5.83
C LEU A 469 -7.04 -0.67 5.94
N ASN A 470 -7.07 0.59 5.54
CA ASN A 470 -5.95 1.52 5.66
C ASN A 470 -6.42 2.87 6.19
N ALA A 471 -5.53 3.60 6.84
CA ALA A 471 -5.81 4.92 7.38
C ALA A 471 -4.53 5.73 7.58
N THR A 472 -4.57 7.01 7.29
CA THR A 472 -3.43 7.91 7.48
C THR A 472 -3.43 8.43 8.92
N ALA A 473 -2.57 7.89 9.77
CA ALA A 473 -2.44 8.42 11.14
C ALA A 473 -1.81 9.82 11.15
N CYS A 474 -0.83 10.07 10.26
CA CYS A 474 -0.18 11.39 10.18
C CYS A 474 0.50 11.60 8.81
N ALA A 475 -0.02 12.53 8.00
CA ALA A 475 0.67 13.05 6.81
C ALA A 475 1.54 14.25 7.19
N ILE A 476 2.83 14.02 7.39
CA ILE A 476 3.72 14.95 8.12
C ILE A 476 3.76 16.37 7.53
N PRO A 477 3.92 16.60 6.21
CA PRO A 477 4.02 17.97 5.70
C PRO A 477 2.76 18.79 5.97
N ARG A 478 1.58 18.19 5.78
CA ARG A 478 0.31 18.89 6.01
C ARG A 478 0.06 19.12 7.49
N MET A 479 0.56 18.25 8.36
CA MET A 479 0.55 18.46 9.81
C MET A 479 1.50 19.58 10.24
N ILE A 480 2.67 19.71 9.62
CA ILE A 480 3.56 20.86 9.82
C ILE A 480 2.85 22.16 9.42
N ILE A 481 2.15 22.20 8.27
CA ILE A 481 1.34 23.37 7.87
C ILE A 481 0.33 23.71 8.97
N CYS A 482 -0.46 22.72 9.41
CA CYS A 482 -1.50 22.93 10.41
C CYS A 482 -0.93 23.49 11.71
N ILE A 483 0.22 22.98 12.16
CA ILE A 483 0.87 23.44 13.39
C ILE A 483 1.41 24.85 13.23
N LEU A 484 2.20 25.11 12.18
CA LEU A 484 2.78 26.44 11.96
C LEU A 484 1.69 27.52 11.87
N GLU A 485 0.66 27.28 11.06
CA GLU A 485 -0.35 28.31 10.80
C GLU A 485 -1.33 28.48 11.97
N ASN A 486 -1.74 27.42 12.68
CA ASN A 486 -2.67 27.55 13.80
C ASN A 486 -2.00 27.94 15.13
N TYR A 487 -0.68 27.79 15.26
CA TYR A 487 0.05 28.09 16.48
C TYR A 487 0.98 29.31 16.39
N GLN A 488 0.98 30.04 15.27
CA GLN A 488 1.71 31.29 15.11
C GLN A 488 1.28 32.36 16.12
N GLN A 489 2.25 33.18 16.54
CA GLN A 489 2.11 34.36 17.38
C GLN A 489 2.43 35.63 16.58
N GLU A 490 2.06 36.79 17.12
CA GLU A 490 2.23 38.10 16.45
C GLU A 490 3.70 38.41 16.10
N ASP A 491 4.63 37.99 16.96
CA ASP A 491 6.07 38.16 16.77
C ASP A 491 6.68 37.19 15.72
N GLY A 492 5.86 36.33 15.11
CA GLY A 492 6.29 35.33 14.13
C GLY A 492 6.77 34.02 14.75
N SER A 493 6.80 33.89 16.08
CA SER A 493 7.08 32.63 16.73
C SER A 493 5.91 31.64 16.62
N VAL A 494 6.17 30.33 16.77
CA VAL A 494 5.15 29.28 16.72
C VAL A 494 5.19 28.45 17.99
N ILE A 495 4.06 28.36 18.69
CA ILE A 495 3.91 27.51 19.88
C ILE A 495 3.89 26.03 19.47
N ILE A 496 4.66 25.19 20.16
CA ILE A 496 4.65 23.75 19.96
C ILE A 496 3.51 23.14 20.78
N PRO A 497 2.59 22.37 20.14
CA PRO A 497 1.53 21.64 20.85
C PRO A 497 2.08 20.77 21.97
N GLN A 498 1.42 20.78 23.12
CA GLN A 498 1.90 20.10 24.33
C GLN A 498 2.26 18.61 24.11
N PRO A 499 1.49 17.79 23.35
CA PRO A 499 1.84 16.39 23.11
C PRO A 499 3.17 16.18 22.38
N LEU A 500 3.63 17.17 21.60
CA LEU A 500 4.86 17.05 20.79
C LEU A 500 6.12 17.48 21.54
N ARG A 501 6.00 18.29 22.59
CA ARG A 501 7.15 18.84 23.35
C ARG A 501 8.11 17.75 23.86
N PRO A 502 7.64 16.60 24.41
CA PRO A 502 8.55 15.53 24.84
C PRO A 502 9.42 14.97 23.72
N PHE A 503 8.92 14.99 22.48
CA PHE A 503 9.62 14.51 21.29
C PHE A 503 10.47 15.60 20.61
N MET A 504 10.30 16.86 21.00
CA MET A 504 11.11 18.00 20.57
C MET A 504 12.14 18.44 21.63
N GLY A 505 12.55 17.53 22.52
CA GLY A 505 13.54 17.83 23.56
C GLY A 505 13.05 18.83 24.63
N GLY A 506 11.74 18.95 24.80
CA GLY A 506 11.11 19.90 25.72
C GLY A 506 10.92 21.31 25.14
N LEU A 507 11.24 21.54 23.87
CA LEU A 507 11.03 22.83 23.22
C LEU A 507 9.54 23.21 23.23
N GLU A 508 9.23 24.44 23.65
CA GLU A 508 7.85 24.94 23.74
C GLU A 508 7.47 25.91 22.63
N LEU A 509 8.48 26.51 21.96
CA LEU A 509 8.33 27.57 20.98
C LEU A 509 9.40 27.46 19.90
N ILE A 510 9.03 27.68 18.64
CA ILE A 510 9.95 27.95 17.53
C ILE A 510 10.01 29.46 17.34
N ALA A 511 11.15 30.07 17.64
CA ALA A 511 11.33 31.53 17.59
C ALA A 511 12.06 31.97 16.30
N PRO A 512 11.78 33.19 15.79
CA PRO A 512 12.56 33.79 14.70
C PRO A 512 14.06 33.81 15.03
N LYS A 513 14.89 33.49 14.05
CA LYS A 513 16.35 33.53 14.24
C LYS A 513 16.80 34.98 14.30
N SER A 514 17.52 35.35 15.36
CA SER A 514 18.23 36.64 15.43
C SER A 514 19.28 36.66 14.31
N ARG A 515 19.07 37.52 13.31
CA ARG A 515 19.99 37.71 12.19
C ARG A 515 21.25 38.45 12.62
#